data_AF-A0A2T0TUU7-F1
#
_entry.id   AF-A0A2T0TUU7-F1
#
_cell.length_a   1.000
_cell.length_b   1.000
_cell.length_c   1.000
_cell.angle_alpha   90.00
_cell.angle_beta   90.00
_cell.angle_gamma   90.00
#
_symmetry.space_group_name_H-M   'P 1'
#
loop_
_entity.id
_entity.type
_entity.pdbx_description
1 polymer ?
#
loop_
_entity_poly.entity_id
_entity_poly.type
_entity_poly.pdbx_seq_one_letter_code
_entity_poly.pdbx_strand_id
1 'polypeptide(L)' 'MGSEPPGEDALVLPPVPLATGRLLRLDDESTVAVTAVELVVSTEDGAEHRIALVPRHGAWWPPDR' A
#
# COMPACT_ATOMS: atom_id res chain seq x y z
N MET A 1 13.48 -18.73 29.28
CA MET A 1 12.42 -17.89 28.70
C MET A 1 13.13 -16.75 27.99
N GLY A 2 13.34 -16.88 26.69
CA GLY A 2 13.87 -15.80 25.86
C GLY A 2 12.73 -14.85 25.53
N SER A 3 12.95 -13.56 25.75
CA SER A 3 12.11 -12.50 25.20
C SER A 3 12.36 -12.45 23.69
N GLU A 4 11.37 -12.85 22.89
CA GLU A 4 11.35 -12.56 21.45
C GLU A 4 11.52 -11.05 21.25
N PRO A 5 12.42 -10.60 20.35
CA PRO A 5 12.59 -9.18 20.10
C PRO A 5 11.29 -8.62 19.51
N PRO A 6 10.79 -7.46 19.99
CA PRO A 6 9.62 -6.83 19.41
C PRO A 6 9.98 -6.36 18.00
N GLY A 7 9.66 -7.16 16.97
CA GLY A 7 9.98 -6.79 15.60
C GLY A 7 10.06 -7.90 14.56
N GLU A 8 10.01 -9.19 14.91
CA GLU A 8 10.16 -10.26 13.93
C GLU A 8 8.98 -10.38 12.94
N ASP A 9 7.81 -9.82 13.27
CA ASP A 9 6.61 -9.87 12.42
C ASP A 9 5.92 -8.50 12.23
N ALA A 10 6.71 -7.42 12.26
CA ALA A 10 6.17 -6.09 11.96
C ALA A 10 5.88 -5.94 10.46
N LEU A 11 4.75 -5.30 10.10
CA LEU A 11 4.47 -4.93 8.72
C LEU A 11 5.54 -3.94 8.21
N VAL A 12 6.32 -4.36 7.22
CA VAL A 12 7.31 -3.53 6.54
C VAL A 12 6.93 -3.37 5.08
N LEU A 13 6.82 -2.13 4.61
CA LEU A 13 6.63 -1.85 3.19
C LEU A 13 7.96 -2.06 2.46
N PRO A 14 7.98 -2.88 1.39
CA PRO A 14 9.21 -3.19 0.69
C PRO A 14 9.70 -1.97 -0.11
N PRO A 15 11.01 -1.89 -0.41
CA PRO A 15 11.59 -0.79 -1.19
C PRO A 15 11.35 -0.94 -2.70
N VAL A 16 10.16 -1.43 -3.10
CA VAL A 16 9.74 -1.66 -4.50
C VAL A 16 8.30 -1.13 -4.67
N PRO A 17 7.83 -0.90 -5.90
CA PRO A 17 6.45 -0.46 -6.10
C PRO A 17 5.44 -1.51 -5.63
N LEU A 18 4.34 -1.05 -5.04
CA LEU A 18 3.23 -1.91 -4.60
C LEU A 18 2.10 -2.01 -5.64
N ALA A 19 2.00 -1.03 -6.54
CA ALA A 19 1.11 -1.07 -7.69
C ALA A 19 1.74 -0.36 -8.89
N THR A 20 1.27 -0.68 -10.10
CA THR A 20 1.73 -0.04 -11.35
C THR A 20 0.55 0.40 -12.20
N GLY A 21 0.78 1.38 -13.09
CA GLY A 21 -0.23 1.88 -14.02
C GLY A 21 -0.89 3.18 -13.58
N ARG A 22 -1.59 3.80 -14.55
CA ARG A 22 -2.27 5.11 -14.40
C ARG A 22 -3.76 5.06 -14.74
N LEU A 23 -4.25 3.91 -15.18
CA LEU A 23 -5.63 3.69 -15.58
C LEU A 23 -6.17 2.50 -14.81
N LEU A 24 -7.38 2.64 -14.27
CA LEU A 24 -8.17 1.56 -13.70
C LEU A 24 -9.20 1.12 -14.74
N ARG A 25 -9.29 -0.20 -15.00
CA ARG A 25 -10.37 -0.77 -15.79
C ARG A 25 -11.56 -1.05 -14.90
N LEU A 26 -12.74 -0.60 -15.33
CA LEU A 26 -14.01 -0.84 -14.65
C LEU A 26 -14.72 -2.06 -15.24
N ASP A 27 -15.75 -2.56 -14.55
CA ASP A 27 -16.51 -3.76 -14.93
C ASP A 27 -17.22 -3.62 -16.29
N ASP A 28 -17.48 -2.39 -16.74
CA ASP A 28 -18.08 -2.08 -18.04
C ASP A 28 -17.04 -1.92 -19.17
N GLU A 29 -15.80 -2.39 -18.93
CA GLU A 29 -14.62 -2.26 -19.81
C GLU A 29 -14.17 -0.81 -20.08
N SER A 30 -14.79 0.19 -19.43
CA SER A 30 -14.30 1.57 -19.49
C SER A 30 -13.01 1.74 -18.65
N THR A 31 -12.29 2.84 -18.90
CA THR A 31 -11.07 3.17 -18.15
C THR A 31 -11.14 4.55 -17.54
N VAL A 32 -10.65 4.67 -16.30
CA VAL A 32 -10.56 5.94 -15.58
C VAL A 32 -9.13 6.21 -15.11
N ALA A 33 -8.73 7.47 -15.09
CA ALA A 33 -7.42 7.86 -14.59
C ALA A 33 -7.34 7.67 -13.07
N VAL A 34 -6.31 6.96 -12.62
CA VAL A 34 -6.01 6.78 -11.19
C VAL A 34 -5.38 8.07 -10.66
N THR A 35 -6.03 8.68 -9.67
CA THR A 35 -5.56 9.91 -9.02
C THR A 35 -4.85 9.65 -7.69
N ALA A 36 -5.16 8.53 -7.03
CA ALA A 36 -4.55 8.10 -5.78
C ALA A 36 -4.62 6.57 -5.65
N VAL A 37 -3.66 6.01 -4.91
CA VAL A 37 -3.65 4.61 -4.46
C VAL A 37 -3.26 4.61 -2.99
N GLU A 38 -4.00 3.87 -2.16
CA GLU A 38 -3.73 3.74 -0.73
C GLU A 38 -3.61 2.26 -0.35
N LEU A 39 -2.67 1.95 0.55
CA LEU A 39 -2.66 0.69 1.27
C LEU A 39 -3.49 0.87 2.55
N VAL A 40 -4.50 0.03 2.73
CA VAL A 40 -5.30 -0.01 3.96
C VAL A 40 -4.91 -1.25 4.76
N VAL A 41 -4.56 -1.05 6.03
CA VAL A 41 -4.23 -2.10 6.99
C VAL A 41 -5.32 -2.14 8.04
N SER A 42 -6.09 -3.23 8.07
CA SER A 42 -7.08 -3.49 9.10
C SER A 42 -6.43 -4.28 10.23
N THR A 43 -6.67 -3.86 11.48
CA THR A 43 -6.13 -4.50 12.68
C THR A 43 -7.22 -5.27 13.43
N GLU A 44 -6.81 -6.18 14.33
CA GLU A 44 -7.73 -7.06 15.06
C GLU A 44 -8.71 -6.31 15.96
N ASP A 45 -8.33 -5.12 16.44
CA ASP A 45 -9.20 -4.21 17.21
C ASP A 45 -10.24 -3.48 16.34
N GLY A 46 -10.25 -3.75 15.03
CA GLY A 46 -11.16 -3.15 14.06
C GLY A 46 -10.72 -1.77 13.56
N ALA A 47 -9.52 -1.30 13.91
CA ALA A 47 -8.98 -0.06 13.37
C ALA A 47 -8.50 -0.22 11.91
N GLU A 48 -8.45 0.91 11.19
CA GLU A 48 -7.87 1.00 9.85
C GLU A 48 -6.74 2.02 9.85
N HIS A 49 -5.59 1.62 9.31
CA HIS A 49 -4.48 2.51 9.00
C HIS A 49 -4.34 2.66 7.49
N ARG A 50 -4.37 3.90 7.01
CA ARG A 50 -4.23 4.22 5.57
C ARG A 50 -2.86 4.79 5.29
N ILE A 51 -2.19 4.25 4.29
CA ILE A 51 -0.88 4.68 3.82
C ILE A 51 -1.02 5.10 2.36
N ALA A 52 -0.99 6.41 2.12
CA ALA A 52 -1.06 6.96 0.77
C ALA A 52 0.23 6.63 -0.01
N LEU A 53 0.09 5.98 -1.16
CA LEU A 53 1.21 5.68 -2.03
C LEU A 53 1.56 6.87 -2.91
N VAL A 54 2.86 7.07 -3.14
CA VAL A 54 3.37 8.19 -3.92
C VAL A 54 3.57 7.75 -5.37
N PRO A 55 3.01 8.47 -6.36
CA PRO A 55 3.24 8.16 -7.77
C PRO A 55 4.67 8.55 -8.18
N ARG A 56 5.48 7.57 -8.59
CA ARG A 56 6.86 7.79 -9.07
C ARG A 56 7.20 6.80 -10.19
N HIS A 57 7.82 7.29 -11.26
CA HIS A 57 8.27 6.46 -12.39
C HIS A 57 7.19 5.55 -13.01
N GLY A 58 5.92 5.97 -13.01
CA GLY A 58 4.81 5.18 -13.57
C GLY A 58 4.25 4.09 -12.64
N ALA A 59 4.68 4.08 -11.39
CA ALA A 59 4.23 3.15 -10.36
C ALA A 59 3.88 3.88 -9.06
N TRP A 60 3.32 3.14 -8.10
CA TRP A 60 2.88 3.63 -6.80
C TRP A 60 3.72 3.01 -5.71
N TRP A 61 4.43 3.87 -4.99
CA TRP A 61 5.46 3.48 -4.02
C TRP A 61 5.01 3.80 -2.61
N PRO A 62 5.50 3.07 -1.60
CA PRO A 62 5.45 3.54 -0.22
C PRO A 62 5.98 4.97 -0.11
N PRO A 63 5.42 5.81 0.78
CA PRO A 63 6.01 7.10 1.07
C PRO A 63 7.41 6.93 1.65
N ASP A 64 8.27 7.94 1.45
CA ASP A 64 9.56 7.98 2.12
C ASP A 64 9.33 8.01 3.65
N ARG A 65 10.11 7.22 4.40
CA ARG A 65 10.05 7.19 5.87
C ARG A 65 10.61 8.47 6.51
#